data_AF-A0AAD8M1P9-F1
#
_entry.id   AF-A0AAD8M1P9-F1
#
_cell.length_a   1.000
_cell.length_b   1.000
_cell.length_c   1.000
_cell.angle_alpha   90.00
_cell.angle_beta   90.00
_cell.angle_gamma   90.00
#
_symmetry.space_group_name_H-M   'P 1'
#
loop_
_entity.id
_entity.type
_entity.pdbx_description
1 polymer ?
#
loop_
_entity_poly.entity_id
_entity_poly.type
_entity_poly.pdbx_seq_one_letter_code
_entity_poly.pdbx_strand_id
1 'polypeptide(L)'
;MPNYSKQILATQRRKKIELMKITDIMNLGKDYIQAQVIIHANIKSVDETRLWFFNICTGCKGKIEMKEKNFICEKCNRRIPQPEKKFQLAIVASDETAEMEISLGDREVRTLIGQRAHTGLKENKNKITFPKILQTLTKKNVTIQLLIKEDNVLNKAPMYWASNICNGFYIPEDDTTQTTQTMQQTTSQVSQ
;
A
#
# COMPACT_ATOMS: atom_id res chain seq x y z
N MET A 1 -7.67 41.06 26.09
CA MET A 1 -6.39 40.63 25.48
C MET A 1 -5.69 39.70 26.46
N PRO A 2 -4.96 38.63 26.08
CA PRO A 2 -4.70 38.04 24.75
C PRO A 2 -5.20 36.56 24.69
N ASN A 3 -5.31 35.84 23.55
CA ASN A 3 -4.19 35.36 22.76
C ASN A 3 -4.66 34.91 21.36
N TYR A 4 -4.16 35.65 20.37
CA TYR A 4 -4.45 35.57 18.94
C TYR A 4 -3.48 34.58 18.28
N SER A 5 -3.48 33.32 18.71
CA SER A 5 -2.48 32.32 18.30
C SER A 5 -3.05 30.95 17.88
N LYS A 6 -4.36 30.90 17.55
CA LYS A 6 -4.99 29.72 16.91
C LYS A 6 -5.24 29.89 15.40
N GLN A 7 -4.65 30.91 14.78
CA GLN A 7 -4.27 30.90 13.37
C GLN A 7 -2.77 30.57 13.40
N ILE A 8 -2.26 29.40 12.99
CA ILE A 8 -1.86 29.06 11.61
C ILE A 8 -1.39 27.58 11.62
N LEU A 9 -2.26 26.55 11.72
CA LEU A 9 -1.79 25.14 11.59
C LEU A 9 -2.77 24.15 10.95
N ALA A 10 -3.95 24.56 10.47
CA ALA A 10 -4.97 23.61 10.00
C ALA A 10 -5.64 23.97 8.67
N THR A 11 -4.90 24.62 7.77
CA THR A 11 -5.41 24.89 6.41
C THR A 11 -4.32 24.75 5.35
N GLN A 12 -3.50 23.69 5.42
CA GLN A 12 -2.93 23.21 4.15
C GLN A 12 -4.09 22.67 3.33
N ARG A 13 -4.52 23.42 2.30
CA ARG A 13 -5.44 22.92 1.28
C ARG A 13 -4.89 21.56 0.82
N ARG A 14 -5.64 20.48 1.07
CA ARG A 14 -5.27 19.15 0.57
C ARG A 14 -5.08 19.29 -0.94
N LYS A 15 -3.84 19.09 -1.41
CA LYS A 15 -3.55 19.10 -2.85
C LYS A 15 -4.44 18.07 -3.53
N LYS A 16 -4.89 18.38 -4.74
CA LYS A 16 -5.57 17.42 -5.60
C LYS A 16 -4.63 16.22 -5.79
N ILE A 17 -5.17 15.03 -5.67
CA ILE A 17 -4.40 13.80 -5.90
C ILE A 17 -4.27 13.63 -7.41
N GLU A 18 -3.03 13.55 -7.89
CA GLU A 18 -2.71 13.48 -9.31
C GLU A 18 -1.90 12.23 -9.62
N LEU A 19 -2.10 11.69 -10.84
CA LEU A 19 -1.30 10.60 -11.38
C LEU A 19 0.03 11.18 -11.88
N MET A 20 1.15 10.63 -11.40
CA MET A 20 2.49 11.10 -11.73
C MET A 20 3.40 9.93 -12.15
N LYS A 21 4.49 10.25 -12.86
CA LYS A 21 5.57 9.29 -13.12
C LYS A 21 6.52 9.20 -11.93
N ILE A 22 7.16 8.05 -11.79
CA ILE A 22 8.08 7.78 -10.68
C ILE A 22 9.22 8.80 -10.67
N THR A 23 9.80 9.12 -11.83
CA THR A 23 10.89 10.10 -11.92
C THR A 23 10.48 11.50 -11.46
N ASP A 24 9.24 11.91 -11.73
CA ASP A 24 8.72 13.21 -11.27
C ASP A 24 8.58 13.22 -9.73
N ILE A 25 8.14 12.11 -9.14
CA ILE A 25 7.98 11.96 -7.70
C ILE A 25 9.31 12.11 -6.96
N MET A 26 10.39 11.53 -7.50
CA MET A 26 11.73 11.64 -6.92
C MET A 26 12.26 13.09 -6.85
N ASN A 27 11.75 13.94 -7.74
CA ASN A 27 12.13 15.33 -7.88
C ASN A 27 11.18 16.32 -7.17
N LEU A 28 10.17 15.84 -6.43
CA LEU A 28 9.24 16.71 -5.71
C LEU A 28 9.94 17.58 -4.66
N GLY A 29 9.43 18.80 -4.53
CA GLY A 29 9.86 19.81 -3.55
C GLY A 29 9.03 19.85 -2.27
N LYS A 30 9.37 20.78 -1.37
CA LYS A 30 8.78 20.93 -0.02
C LYS A 30 7.26 21.10 -0.02
N ASP A 31 6.70 21.64 -1.09
CA ASP A 31 5.25 21.83 -1.22
C ASP A 31 4.46 20.52 -1.26
N TYR A 32 5.12 19.37 -1.47
CA TYR A 32 4.49 18.05 -1.51
C TYR A 32 4.63 17.27 -0.21
N ILE A 33 5.22 17.84 0.83
CA ILE A 33 5.28 17.19 2.14
C ILE A 33 3.85 16.96 2.66
N GLN A 34 3.54 15.73 3.05
CA GLN A 34 2.21 15.23 3.43
C GLN A 34 1.18 15.21 2.30
N ALA A 35 1.55 15.50 1.05
CA ALA A 35 0.68 15.34 -0.09
C ALA A 35 0.51 13.86 -0.47
N GLN A 36 -0.60 13.56 -1.16
CA GLN A 36 -0.86 12.26 -1.73
C GLN A 36 -0.79 12.33 -3.25
N VAL A 37 -0.12 11.36 -3.85
CA VAL A 37 0.03 11.21 -5.30
C VAL A 37 -0.32 9.79 -5.71
N ILE A 38 -0.69 9.58 -6.97
CA ILE A 38 -0.98 8.26 -7.53
C ILE A 38 0.11 7.90 -8.53
N ILE A 39 0.48 6.63 -8.58
CA ILE A 39 1.31 6.04 -9.63
C ILE A 39 0.66 4.81 -10.23
N HIS A 40 0.95 4.56 -11.50
CA HIS A 40 0.78 3.26 -12.14
C HIS A 40 2.13 2.59 -12.20
N ALA A 41 2.25 1.40 -11.62
CA ALA A 41 3.51 0.68 -11.59
C ALA A 41 3.33 -0.83 -11.73
N ASN A 42 4.36 -1.49 -12.23
CA ASN A 42 4.50 -2.94 -12.18
C ASN A 42 5.35 -3.32 -10.96
N ILE A 43 4.89 -4.28 -10.15
CA ILE A 43 5.69 -4.79 -9.04
C ILE A 43 6.80 -5.69 -9.61
N LYS A 44 8.05 -5.24 -9.52
CA LYS A 44 9.22 -5.97 -10.03
C LYS A 44 9.67 -7.08 -9.09
N SER A 45 9.72 -6.78 -7.80
CA SER A 45 10.16 -7.73 -6.79
C SER A 45 9.56 -7.41 -5.42
N VAL A 46 9.59 -8.41 -4.55
CA VAL A 46 9.25 -8.30 -3.13
C VAL A 46 10.52 -8.50 -2.32
N ASP A 47 10.70 -7.71 -1.27
CA ASP A 47 11.86 -7.85 -0.38
C ASP A 47 11.65 -9.00 0.61
N GLU A 48 12.38 -10.10 0.38
CA GLU A 48 12.34 -11.28 1.25
C GLU A 48 13.33 -11.19 2.43
N THR A 49 14.21 -10.19 2.43
CA THR A 49 15.25 -10.02 3.47
C THR A 49 14.71 -9.31 4.71
N ARG A 50 13.72 -8.43 4.54
CA ARG A 50 13.05 -7.72 5.64
C ARG A 50 11.90 -8.53 6.22
N LEU A 51 11.59 -8.26 7.50
CA LEU A 51 10.41 -8.84 8.14
C LEU A 51 9.13 -8.36 7.42
N TRP A 52 8.41 -9.31 6.82
CA TRP A 52 7.18 -9.06 6.06
C TRP A 52 5.93 -8.82 6.93
N PHE A 53 6.09 -8.87 8.26
CA PHE A 53 5.04 -8.59 9.22
C PHE A 53 5.59 -7.91 10.48
N PHE A 54 4.68 -7.29 11.23
CA PHE A 54 4.94 -6.80 12.58
C PHE A 54 3.89 -7.33 13.55
N ASN A 55 4.25 -7.34 14.84
CA ASN A 55 3.37 -7.76 15.91
C ASN A 55 2.57 -6.56 16.43
N ILE A 56 1.30 -6.80 16.76
CA ILE A 56 0.42 -5.81 17.39
C ILE A 56 -0.21 -6.36 18.67
N CYS A 57 -0.49 -5.45 19.60
CA CYS A 57 -1.24 -5.75 20.81
C CYS A 57 -2.66 -6.16 20.47
N THR A 58 -3.13 -7.28 21.04
CA THR A 58 -4.49 -7.78 20.82
C THR A 58 -5.57 -6.85 21.37
N GLY A 59 -5.23 -6.00 22.35
CA GLY A 59 -6.13 -5.04 22.99
C GLY A 59 -6.15 -3.68 22.28
N CYS A 60 -5.08 -2.90 22.41
CA CYS A 60 -5.03 -1.53 21.87
C CYS A 60 -4.62 -1.43 20.38
N LYS A 61 -4.30 -2.56 19.73
CA LYS A 61 -3.83 -2.63 18.33
C LYS A 61 -2.54 -1.86 18.02
N GLY A 62 -1.84 -1.35 19.04
CA GLY A 62 -0.53 -0.72 18.89
C GLY A 62 0.55 -1.73 18.47
N LYS A 63 1.52 -1.29 17.66
CA LYS A 63 2.72 -2.06 17.33
C LYS A 63 3.49 -2.42 18.60
N ILE A 64 3.95 -3.66 18.68
CA ILE A 64 4.76 -4.17 19.79
C ILE A 64 5.96 -4.93 19.26
N GLU A 65 7.03 -4.93 20.04
CA GLU A 65 8.27 -5.62 19.74
C GLU A 65 8.57 -6.65 20.84
N MET A 66 9.44 -7.61 20.53
CA MET A 66 9.85 -8.61 21.51
C MET A 66 10.99 -8.02 22.35
N LYS A 67 10.80 -7.95 23.66
CA LYS A 67 11.80 -7.55 24.65
C LYS A 67 12.05 -8.74 25.58
N GLU A 68 13.29 -9.20 25.69
CA GLU A 68 13.67 -10.30 26.59
C GLU A 68 12.79 -11.55 26.44
N LYS A 69 12.52 -11.97 25.19
CA LYS A 69 11.65 -13.11 24.83
C LYS A 69 10.16 -12.94 25.21
N ASN A 70 9.75 -11.75 25.62
CA ASN A 70 8.36 -11.42 25.93
C ASN A 70 7.85 -10.31 25.01
N PHE A 71 6.61 -10.42 24.56
CA PHE A 71 5.93 -9.29 23.94
C PHE A 71 5.27 -8.45 25.03
N ILE A 72 5.65 -7.20 25.14
CA ILE A 72 5.10 -6.26 26.12
C ILE A 72 4.44 -5.12 25.36
N CYS A 73 3.18 -4.84 25.68
CA CYS A 73 2.53 -3.63 25.20
C CYS A 73 2.67 -2.54 26.24
N GLU A 74 3.49 -1.53 25.95
CA GLU A 74 3.74 -0.39 26.85
C GLU A 74 2.44 0.41 27.11
N LYS A 75 1.62 0.62 26.08
CA LYS A 75 0.34 1.33 26.21
C LYS A 75 -0.66 0.62 27.12
N CYS A 76 -0.65 -0.71 27.15
CA CYS A 76 -1.56 -1.50 27.99
C CYS A 76 -0.90 -1.96 29.28
N ASN A 77 0.40 -1.69 29.46
CA ASN A 77 1.26 -2.22 30.51
C ASN A 77 1.04 -3.73 30.78
N ARG A 78 1.00 -4.55 29.72
CA ARG A 78 0.72 -6.00 29.85
C ARG A 78 1.55 -6.86 28.91
N ARG A 79 1.80 -8.10 29.34
CA ARG A 79 2.38 -9.16 28.51
C ARG A 79 1.36 -9.66 27.49
N ILE A 80 1.82 -9.90 26.26
CA ILE A 80 1.04 -10.41 25.14
C ILE A 80 1.58 -11.79 24.75
N PRO A 81 1.04 -12.90 25.29
CA PRO A 81 1.57 -14.24 25.00
C PRO A 81 1.57 -14.56 23.50
N GLN A 82 0.50 -14.17 22.81
CA GLN A 82 0.34 -14.38 21.38
C GLN A 82 -0.11 -13.07 20.71
N PRO A 83 0.84 -12.31 20.13
CA PRO A 83 0.48 -11.12 19.39
C PRO A 83 -0.23 -11.45 18.08
N GLU A 84 -1.18 -10.58 17.72
CA GLU A 84 -1.74 -10.55 16.37
C GLU A 84 -0.67 -9.98 15.42
N LYS A 85 -0.67 -10.46 14.17
CA LYS A 85 0.34 -10.08 13.16
C LYS A 85 -0.34 -9.35 12.02
N LYS A 86 0.34 -8.32 11.53
CA LYS A 86 -0.09 -7.48 10.41
C LYS A 86 1.00 -7.41 9.37
N PHE A 87 0.64 -7.36 8.09
CA PHE A 87 1.65 -7.26 7.03
C PHE A 87 2.39 -5.92 7.08
N GLN A 88 3.67 -5.97 6.74
CA GLN A 88 4.49 -4.83 6.38
C GLN A 88 5.47 -5.34 5.34
N LEU A 89 5.20 -5.06 4.07
CA LEU A 89 5.99 -5.58 2.96
C LEU A 89 6.73 -4.43 2.28
N ALA A 90 8.01 -4.63 1.97
CA ALA A 90 8.74 -3.75 1.07
C ALA A 90 8.73 -4.38 -0.33
N ILE A 91 8.48 -3.56 -1.34
CA ILE A 91 8.48 -3.97 -2.76
C ILE A 91 9.33 -3.00 -3.56
N VAL A 92 9.83 -3.47 -4.71
CA VAL A 92 10.32 -2.60 -5.77
C VAL A 92 9.26 -2.58 -6.87
N ALA A 93 8.80 -1.39 -7.22
CA ALA A 93 7.86 -1.18 -8.31
C ALA A 93 8.50 -0.27 -9.37
N SER A 94 8.16 -0.47 -10.64
CA SER A 94 8.66 0.38 -11.72
C SER A 94 7.53 0.83 -12.63
N ASP A 95 7.74 1.97 -13.27
CA ASP A 95 7.00 2.40 -14.45
C ASP A 95 7.97 2.43 -15.64
N GLU A 96 7.64 3.14 -16.72
CA GLU A 96 8.54 3.31 -17.86
C GLU A 96 9.70 4.29 -17.59
N THR A 97 9.65 5.04 -16.50
CA THR A 97 10.57 6.15 -16.20
C THR A 97 11.64 5.77 -15.19
N ALA A 98 11.29 5.02 -14.14
CA ALA A 98 12.20 4.64 -13.07
C ALA A 98 11.67 3.48 -12.20
N GLU A 99 12.48 3.05 -11.23
CA GLU A 99 12.10 2.10 -10.18
C GLU A 99 12.01 2.80 -8.82
N MET A 100 11.16 2.32 -7.92
CA MET A 100 10.93 2.91 -6.60
C MET A 100 10.71 1.83 -5.54
N GLU A 101 11.35 1.99 -4.37
CA GLU A 101 11.05 1.19 -3.18
C GLU A 101 9.80 1.72 -2.48
N ILE A 102 8.84 0.82 -2.22
CA ILE A 102 7.55 1.16 -1.61
C ILE A 102 7.26 0.21 -0.45
N SER A 103 6.86 0.76 0.69
CA SER A 103 6.36 0.01 1.83
C SER A 103 4.84 -0.08 1.80
N LEU A 104 4.33 -1.31 1.79
CA LEU A 104 2.92 -1.67 1.85
C LEU A 104 2.55 -2.10 3.28
N GLY A 105 1.48 -1.52 3.81
CA GLY A 105 0.91 -1.90 5.10
C GLY A 105 -0.06 -3.08 5.01
N ASP A 106 -0.67 -3.42 6.15
CA ASP A 106 -1.61 -4.55 6.27
C ASP A 106 -2.78 -4.44 5.29
N ARG A 107 -3.36 -3.25 5.17
CA ARG A 107 -4.50 -3.02 4.29
C ARG A 107 -4.10 -3.23 2.83
N GLU A 108 -2.99 -2.65 2.41
CA GLU A 108 -2.53 -2.67 1.03
C GLU A 108 -2.19 -4.10 0.58
N VAL A 109 -1.44 -4.84 1.39
CA VAL A 109 -1.11 -6.23 1.10
C VAL A 109 -2.39 -7.09 1.02
N ARG A 110 -3.32 -6.92 1.97
CA ARG A 110 -4.60 -7.64 1.98
C ARG A 110 -5.46 -7.34 0.76
N THR A 111 -5.46 -6.12 0.25
CA THR A 111 -6.17 -5.77 -0.98
C THR A 111 -5.64 -6.55 -2.18
N LEU A 112 -4.33 -6.81 -2.23
CA LEU A 112 -3.70 -7.53 -3.35
C LEU A 112 -3.84 -9.05 -3.28
N ILE A 113 -3.83 -9.65 -2.08
CA ILE A 113 -3.82 -11.11 -1.89
C ILE A 113 -5.13 -11.69 -1.33
N GLY A 114 -6.02 -10.86 -0.77
CA GLY A 114 -7.29 -11.31 -0.19
C GLY A 114 -7.18 -12.10 1.12
N GLN A 115 -5.99 -12.22 1.71
CA GLN A 115 -5.70 -13.04 2.89
C GLN A 115 -5.04 -12.22 4.01
N ARG A 116 -5.13 -12.67 5.25
CA ARG A 116 -4.49 -12.03 6.42
C ARG A 116 -3.10 -12.61 6.70
N ALA A 117 -2.24 -11.86 7.41
CA ALA A 117 -0.87 -12.29 7.73
C ALA A 117 -0.80 -13.62 8.49
N HIS A 118 -1.79 -13.89 9.36
CA HIS A 118 -1.85 -15.16 10.07
C HIS A 118 -2.05 -16.38 9.15
N THR A 119 -2.68 -16.21 7.98
CA THR A 119 -2.87 -17.30 7.01
C THR A 119 -1.54 -17.67 6.36
N GLY A 120 -0.74 -16.68 5.95
CA GLY A 120 0.58 -16.90 5.34
C GLY A 120 1.59 -17.58 6.28
N LEU A 121 1.41 -17.49 7.60
CA LEU A 121 2.25 -18.21 8.57
C LEU A 121 1.91 -19.70 8.67
N LYS A 122 0.65 -20.07 8.42
CA LYS A 122 0.19 -21.47 8.51
C LYS A 122 0.80 -22.34 7.41
N GLU A 123 1.16 -21.74 6.27
CA GLU A 123 1.85 -22.44 5.17
C GLU A 123 3.23 -22.99 5.58
N ASN A 124 3.84 -22.45 6.64
CA ASN A 124 5.26 -22.64 6.94
C ASN A 124 5.57 -23.40 8.25
N LYS A 125 4.61 -24.18 8.78
CA LYS A 125 4.80 -25.02 9.99
C LYS A 125 5.49 -24.28 11.16
N ASN A 126 5.09 -23.04 11.43
CA ASN A 126 5.64 -22.17 12.48
C ASN A 126 7.10 -21.71 12.32
N LYS A 127 7.74 -21.94 11.17
CA LYS A 127 8.98 -21.22 10.81
C LYS A 127 8.61 -19.84 10.29
N ILE A 128 9.34 -18.81 10.73
CA ILE A 128 9.23 -17.46 10.17
C ILE A 128 9.97 -17.46 8.83
N THR A 129 9.37 -18.10 7.83
CA THR A 129 9.83 -18.04 6.43
C THR A 129 8.92 -17.14 5.63
N PHE A 130 9.45 -16.61 4.54
CA PHE A 130 8.70 -15.75 3.63
C PHE A 130 7.54 -16.54 2.99
N PRO A 131 6.28 -16.04 3.03
CA PRO A 131 5.13 -16.73 2.44
C PRO A 131 5.18 -16.72 0.91
N LYS A 132 4.97 -17.89 0.29
CA LYS A 132 4.93 -18.01 -1.18
C LYS A 132 3.82 -17.16 -1.79
N ILE A 133 2.70 -16.99 -1.09
CA ILE A 133 1.60 -16.13 -1.55
C ILE A 133 2.05 -14.69 -1.81
N LEU A 134 3.03 -14.16 -1.08
CA LEU A 134 3.55 -12.81 -1.30
C LEU A 134 4.40 -12.71 -2.57
N GLN A 135 5.02 -13.81 -3.01
CA GLN A 135 5.76 -13.86 -4.28
C GLN A 135 4.82 -13.71 -5.50
N THR A 136 3.53 -14.02 -5.34
CA THR A 136 2.51 -13.83 -6.39
C THR A 136 2.25 -12.37 -6.73
N LEU A 137 2.75 -11.42 -5.92
CA LEU A 137 2.62 -9.99 -6.18
C LEU A 137 3.54 -9.52 -7.32
N THR A 138 4.64 -10.22 -7.55
CA THR A 138 5.58 -9.93 -8.62
C THR A 138 4.89 -10.00 -9.98
N LYS A 139 5.24 -9.08 -10.89
CA LYS A 139 4.68 -8.87 -12.22
C LYS A 139 3.23 -8.36 -12.27
N LYS A 140 2.61 -8.02 -11.13
CA LYS A 140 1.28 -7.39 -11.14
C LYS A 140 1.37 -5.91 -11.49
N ASN A 141 0.44 -5.47 -12.32
CA ASN A 141 0.16 -4.05 -12.55
C ASN A 141 -0.74 -3.54 -11.44
N VAL A 142 -0.34 -2.44 -10.81
CA VAL A 142 -1.03 -1.85 -9.67
C VAL A 142 -1.10 -0.34 -9.79
N THR A 143 -2.15 0.22 -9.20
CA THR A 143 -2.25 1.66 -8.94
C THR A 143 -1.99 1.87 -7.46
N ILE A 144 -1.01 2.70 -7.14
CA ILE A 144 -0.57 2.94 -5.76
C ILE A 144 -0.77 4.41 -5.44
N GLN A 145 -1.44 4.69 -4.33
CA GLN A 145 -1.52 6.02 -3.77
C GLN A 145 -0.43 6.19 -2.71
N LEU A 146 0.56 7.02 -2.99
CA LEU A 146 1.69 7.29 -2.11
C LEU A 146 1.42 8.49 -1.21
N LEU A 147 1.87 8.41 0.04
CA LEU A 147 1.99 9.56 0.94
C LEU A 147 3.44 10.05 0.89
N ILE A 148 3.65 11.28 0.43
CA ILE A 148 4.96 11.91 0.37
C ILE A 148 5.34 12.41 1.75
N LYS A 149 6.36 11.79 2.38
CA LYS A 149 6.83 12.20 3.70
C LYS A 149 7.91 13.26 3.58
N GLU A 150 8.09 13.99 4.67
CA GLU A 150 9.17 14.97 4.83
C GLU A 150 10.54 14.36 4.49
N ASP A 151 10.82 13.15 4.96
CA ASP A 151 12.07 12.43 4.68
C ASP A 151 12.29 12.13 3.19
N ASN A 152 11.23 11.88 2.42
CA ASN A 152 11.36 11.63 0.98
C ASN A 152 11.80 12.89 0.23
N VAL A 153 11.43 14.07 0.74
CA VAL A 153 11.72 15.36 0.10
C VAL A 153 13.03 15.94 0.60
N LEU A 154 13.21 16.03 1.92
CA LEU A 154 14.35 16.70 2.54
C LEU A 154 15.59 15.81 2.58
N ASN A 155 15.41 14.54 2.97
CA ASN A 155 16.51 13.59 3.17
C ASN A 155 16.69 12.65 1.98
N LYS A 156 15.85 12.80 0.93
CA LYS A 156 15.81 11.92 -0.25
C LYS A 156 15.76 10.43 0.13
N ALA A 157 14.98 10.11 1.17
CA ALA A 157 14.80 8.73 1.60
C ALA A 157 14.22 7.88 0.46
N PRO A 158 14.83 6.72 0.14
CA PRO A 158 14.47 5.92 -1.04
C PRO A 158 13.14 5.18 -0.89
N MET A 159 12.70 4.93 0.34
CA MET A 159 11.48 4.17 0.64
C MET A 159 10.26 5.09 0.75
N TYR A 160 9.27 4.87 -0.11
CA TYR A 160 7.99 5.58 -0.10
C TYR A 160 6.92 4.77 0.64
N TRP A 161 5.89 5.46 1.15
CA TRP A 161 4.82 4.80 1.91
C TRP A 161 3.52 4.75 1.11
N ALA A 162 2.98 3.55 0.89
CA ALA A 162 1.66 3.40 0.29
C ALA A 162 0.56 3.68 1.32
N SER A 163 -0.39 4.52 0.92
CA SER A 163 -1.60 4.85 1.70
C SER A 163 -2.85 4.14 1.17
N ASN A 164 -2.81 3.70 -0.09
CA ASN A 164 -3.84 2.90 -0.73
C ASN A 164 -3.26 2.16 -1.95
N ILE A 165 -3.92 1.10 -2.39
CA ILE A 165 -3.52 0.33 -3.56
C ILE A 165 -4.73 -0.38 -4.20
N CYS A 166 -4.71 -0.57 -5.51
CA CYS A 166 -5.63 -1.47 -6.19
C CYS A 166 -4.92 -2.25 -7.31
N ASN A 167 -5.56 -3.36 -7.72
CA ASN A 167 -5.10 -4.14 -8.86
C ASN A 167 -5.46 -3.42 -10.17
N GLY A 168 -4.54 -3.48 -11.13
CA GLY A 168 -4.71 -2.81 -12.43
C GLY A 168 -4.36 -1.32 -12.38
N PHE A 169 -4.38 -0.72 -13.56
CA PHE A 169 -4.20 0.72 -13.73
C PHE A 169 -5.55 1.42 -13.63
N TYR A 170 -5.59 2.51 -12.88
CA TYR A 170 -6.75 3.36 -12.80
C TYR A 170 -6.94 4.05 -14.15
N ILE A 171 -8.11 3.86 -14.74
CA ILE A 171 -8.53 4.58 -15.94
C ILE A 171 -9.57 5.58 -15.43
N PRO A 172 -9.28 6.89 -15.43
CA PRO A 172 -10.33 7.87 -15.21
C PRO A 172 -11.45 7.62 -16.22
N GLU A 173 -12.69 7.55 -15.76
CA GLU A 173 -13.83 7.54 -16.67
C GLU A 173 -13.86 8.88 -17.41
N ASP A 174 -13.43 8.87 -18.68
CA ASP A 174 -13.73 9.96 -19.60
C ASP A 174 -15.23 9.90 -19.90
N ASP A 175 -15.95 11.01 -19.69
CA ASP A 175 -17.34 11.20 -20.14
C ASP A 175 -17.39 11.14 -21.69
N THR A 176 -17.39 9.93 -22.29
CA THR A 176 -17.81 9.52 -23.66
C THR A 176 -17.12 8.18 -23.98
N THR A 177 -17.77 7.11 -24.48
CA THR A 177 -18.88 6.99 -25.43
C THR A 177 -19.51 5.60 -25.29
N GLN A 178 -20.84 5.54 -25.38
CA GLN A 178 -21.58 4.29 -25.58
C GLN A 178 -21.17 3.66 -26.93
N THR A 179 -20.59 2.47 -26.91
CA THR A 179 -20.54 1.60 -28.09
C THR A 179 -21.60 0.51 -27.94
N THR A 180 -22.72 0.74 -28.59
CA THR A 180 -23.82 -0.19 -28.79
C THR A 180 -23.32 -1.49 -29.41
N GLN A 181 -23.48 -2.60 -28.69
CA GLN A 181 -23.32 -3.94 -29.27
C GLN A 181 -24.57 -4.30 -30.07
N THR A 182 -24.44 -4.35 -31.39
CA THR A 182 -25.43 -4.94 -32.29
C THR A 182 -25.40 -6.46 -32.12
N MET A 183 -26.42 -7.03 -31.46
CA MET A 183 -26.68 -8.47 -31.47
C MET A 183 -27.25 -8.86 -32.84
N GLN A 184 -26.54 -9.73 -33.57
CA GLN A 184 -27.14 -10.52 -34.65
C GLN A 184 -27.53 -11.89 -34.07
N GLN A 185 -28.81 -12.08 -33.81
CA GLN A 185 -29.44 -13.39 -33.73
C GLN A 185 -30.18 -13.62 -35.05
N THR A 186 -29.69 -14.54 -35.87
CA THR A 186 -30.48 -15.14 -36.95
C THR A 186 -30.84 -16.57 -36.57
N THR A 187 -32.13 -16.76 -36.38
CA THR A 187 -32.88 -17.96 -36.06
C THR A 187 -32.71 -19.07 -37.10
N SER A 188 -32.47 -20.29 -36.63
CA SER A 188 -32.68 -21.52 -37.41
C SER A 188 -34.17 -21.77 -37.59
N GLN A 189 -34.63 -21.88 -38.84
CA GLN A 189 -35.97 -22.33 -39.19
C GLN A 189 -36.06 -23.85 -39.21
N VAL A 190 -37.19 -24.34 -38.71
CA VAL A 190 -37.60 -25.74 -38.55
C VAL A 190 -37.96 -26.36 -39.90
N SER A 191 -37.51 -27.60 -40.10
CA SER A 191 -37.79 -28.46 -41.25
C SER A 191 -39.28 -28.76 -41.44
N GLN A 192 -39.69 -28.81 -42.72
CA GLN A 192 -40.87 -29.53 -43.20
C GLN A 192 -40.63 -31.03 -43.20
#